data_AF-A0A355M7H1-F1
#
_entry.id   AF-A0A355M7H1-F1
#
_cell.length_a   1.000
_cell.length_b   1.000
_cell.length_c   1.000
_cell.angle_alpha   90.00
_cell.angle_beta   90.00
_cell.angle_gamma   90.00
#
_symmetry.space_group_name_H-M   'P 1'
#
loop_
_entity.id
_entity.type
_entity.pdbx_description
1 polymer ?
#
loop_
_entity_poly.entity_id
_entity_poly.type
_entity_poly.pdbx_seq_one_letter_code
_entity_poly.pdbx_strand_id
1 'polypeptide(L)' 'MQIEVSKQAWKNQDVTPGMTIIISGKVDKDSFETTEIDVKNIEIVKAAKTN' A
#
# COMPACT_ATOMS: atom_id res chain seq x y z
N MET A 1 10.63 -6.43 5.67
CA MET A 1 10.05 -5.35 4.84
C MET A 1 8.67 -5.07 5.38
N GLN A 2 8.43 -3.86 5.85
CA GLN A 2 7.12 -3.41 6.30
C GLN A 2 6.70 -2.28 5.37
N ILE A 3 5.41 -2.18 5.10
CA ILE A 3 4.85 -1.14 4.23
C ILE A 3 3.90 -0.34 5.09
N GLU A 4 4.22 0.93 5.28
CA GLU A 4 3.39 1.85 6.05
C GLU A 4 2.57 2.71 5.10
N VAL A 5 1.25 2.73 5.32
CA VAL A 5 0.33 3.47 4.47
C VAL A 5 -0.29 4.60 5.26
N SER A 6 0.03 5.84 4.88
CA SER A 6 -0.60 7.02 5.47
C SER A 6 -2.11 7.02 5.21
N LYS A 7 -2.91 7.55 6.16
CA LYS A 7 -4.37 7.64 6.04
C LYS A 7 -4.82 8.33 4.74
N GLN A 8 -4.05 9.31 4.27
CA GLN A 8 -4.35 10.09 3.07
C GLN A 8 -4.20 9.27 1.77
N ALA A 9 -3.31 8.27 1.75
CA ALA A 9 -3.06 7.46 0.56
C ALA A 9 -4.26 6.59 0.15
N TRP A 10 -5.14 6.27 1.12
CA TRP A 10 -6.34 5.48 0.89
C TRP A 10 -7.40 6.21 0.08
N LYS A 11 -7.45 7.56 0.08
CA LYS A 11 -8.42 8.35 -0.70
C LYS A 11 -9.89 7.87 -0.60
N ASN A 12 -10.31 7.44 0.60
CA ASN A 12 -11.62 6.84 0.88
C ASN A 12 -11.90 5.52 0.14
N GLN A 13 -10.87 4.82 -0.33
CA GLN A 13 -10.97 3.47 -0.88
C GLN A 13 -10.93 2.46 0.26
N ASP A 14 -11.76 1.42 0.12
CA ASP A 14 -11.73 0.27 1.01
C ASP A 14 -11.03 -0.88 0.27
N VAL A 15 -9.94 -1.38 0.85
CA VAL A 15 -9.12 -2.44 0.26
C VAL A 15 -9.20 -3.64 1.19
N THR A 16 -9.71 -4.74 0.67
CA THR A 16 -9.88 -5.98 1.43
C THR A 16 -8.91 -7.05 0.97
N PRO A 17 -8.62 -8.06 1.81
CA PRO A 17 -7.84 -9.21 1.40
C PRO A 17 -8.40 -9.87 0.14
N GLY A 18 -7.53 -10.18 -0.83
CA GLY A 18 -7.92 -10.78 -2.11
C GLY A 18 -8.01 -9.80 -3.29
N MET A 19 -7.97 -8.50 -3.01
CA MET A 19 -7.76 -7.48 -4.05
C MET A 19 -6.31 -7.44 -4.51
N THR A 20 -6.08 -7.10 -5.78
CA THR A 20 -4.75 -6.77 -6.29
C THR A 20 -4.61 -5.26 -6.38
N ILE A 21 -3.58 -4.72 -5.74
CA ILE A 21 -3.30 -3.28 -5.71
C ILE A 21 -1.90 -2.97 -6.24
N ILE A 22 -1.73 -1.76 -6.76
CA ILE A 22 -0.44 -1.13 -7.02
C ILE A 22 -0.28 0.00 -6.00
N ILE A 23 0.85 0.01 -5.31
CA ILE A 23 1.23 1.09 -4.40
C ILE A 23 2.36 1.90 -5.02
N SER A 24 2.31 3.21 -4.85
CA SER A 24 3.39 4.11 -5.28
C SER A 24 3.74 5.06 -4.14
N GLY A 25 5.03 5.24 -3.91
CA GLY A 25 5.55 5.84 -2.70
C GLY A 25 7.04 6.13 -2.79
N LYS A 26 7.59 6.66 -1.70
CA LYS A 26 9.04 6.77 -1.53
C LYS A 26 9.51 5.59 -0.70
N VAL A 27 10.64 5.00 -1.10
CA VAL A 27 11.33 4.05 -0.22
C VAL A 27 12.06 4.89 0.82
N ASP A 28 11.68 4.72 2.09
CA ASP A 28 12.51 5.18 3.19
C ASP A 28 13.31 3.99 3.71
N LYS A 29 14.62 4.18 3.79
CA LYS A 29 15.53 3.15 4.24
C LYS A 29 16.25 3.70 5.44
N ASP A 30 15.73 3.40 6.61
CA ASP A 30 16.47 3.67 7.82
C ASP A 30 17.69 2.74 7.85
N SER A 31 18.83 3.30 8.27
CA SER A 31 20.15 2.73 7.99
C SER A 31 20.44 1.42 8.73
N PHE A 32 19.55 0.98 9.63
CA PHE A 32 19.85 -0.10 10.56
C PHE A 32 18.92 -1.32 10.54
N GLU A 33 17.62 -1.27 10.24
CA GLU A 33 16.79 -2.46 10.50
C GLU A 33 15.60 -2.71 9.52
N THR A 34 15.02 -1.69 8.86
CA THR A 34 13.81 -1.89 8.04
C THR A 34 13.80 -1.07 6.75
N THR A 35 13.44 -1.72 5.64
CA THR A 35 13.01 -1.00 4.43
C THR A 35 11.52 -0.75 4.57
N GLU A 36 11.16 0.52 4.59
CA GLU A 36 9.80 1.04 4.69
C GLU A 36 9.43 1.74 3.39
N ILE A 37 8.14 1.72 3.05
CA ILE A 37 7.63 2.43 1.87
C ILE A 37 6.58 3.40 2.35
N ASP A 38 6.87 4.69 2.22
CA ASP A 38 5.91 5.78 2.41
C ASP A 38 4.95 5.83 1.23
N VAL A 39 3.78 5.19 1.39
CA VAL A 39 2.78 5.14 0.32
C VAL A 39 2.08 6.48 0.17
N LYS A 40 2.05 7.00 -1.06
CA LYS A 40 1.34 8.23 -1.45
C LYS A 40 0.06 7.96 -2.22
N ASN A 41 0.01 6.85 -2.96
CA ASN A 41 -1.16 6.49 -3.76
C ASN A 41 -1.32 4.98 -3.85
N ILE A 42 -2.58 4.54 -3.78
CA ILE A 42 -3.02 3.17 -3.96
C ILE A 42 -3.96 3.12 -5.18
N GLU A 43 -3.75 2.13 -6.04
CA GLU A 43 -4.60 1.85 -7.19
C GLU A 43 -5.07 0.39 -7.13
N ILE A 44 -6.38 0.16 -7.23
CA ILE A 44 -6.97 -1.19 -7.25
C ILE A 44 -7.01 -1.67 -8.70
N VAL A 45 -6.23 -2.70 -9.00
CA VAL A 45 -6.13 -3.29 -10.35
C VAL A 45 -7.15 -4.42 -10.52
N LYS A 46 -7.52 -5.09 -9.43
CA LYS A 46 -8.47 -6.20 -9.45
C LYS A 46 -9.25 -6.29 -8.16
N ALA A 47 -10.58 -6.33 -8.29
CA ALA A 47 -11.49 -6.59 -7.17
C ALA A 47 -11.30 -8.01 -6.61
N ALA A 48 -11.64 -8.19 -5.33
CA ALA A 48 -11.64 -9.51 -4.71
C ALA A 48 -12.61 -10.42 -5.49
N LYS A 49 -12.14 -11.60 -5.89
CA LYS A 49 -13.02 -12.60 -6.49
C LYS A 49 -13.97 -13.10 -5.41
N THR A 50 -15.24 -12.78 -5.53
CA THR A 50 -16.32 -13.54 -4.87
C THR A 50 -16.47 -14.86 -5.61
N ASN A 51 -16.21 -15.97 -4.92
CA ASN A 51 -16.59 -17.30 -5.36
C ASN A 51 -18.10 -17.51 -5.23
#